data_AF-A0A453BS84-F1
#
_entry.id   AF-A0A453BS84-F1
#
_cell.length_a   1.000
_cell.length_b   1.000
_cell.length_c   1.000
_cell.angle_alpha   90.00
_cell.angle_beta   90.00
_cell.angle_gamma   90.00
#
_symmetry.space_group_name_H-M   'P 1'
#
loop_
_entity.id
_entity.type
_entity.pdbx_description
1 polymer ?
#
loop_
_entity_poly.entity_id
_entity_poly.type
_entity_poly.pdbx_seq_one_letter_code
_entity_poly.pdbx_strand_id
1 'polypeptide(L)'
;MGIALPKFLLNMDGASGGIMLLGIVGLCILFPLMIAVIYLSRSSKYTGNYVMHQTLSTYYYFMKPSLAPSKVMDVFIKAAEYMEMPVRRSDDEPLQKLFVAVRSELNLDLKNIRTEQAKFWKQHPSLVKMELLIQAHLTRESFALTPALVKDYRHMLELAPRLLEELVKIALLPRSPNGFGWLRPAIGVVELSQSIIQAVPLSARKAGGGNSEGIAPFLQLPHFTEATVKKIARK
;
A
#
# COMPACT_ATOMS: atom_id res chain seq x y z
N MET A 1 36.04 21.44 -43.78
CA MET A 1 35.34 21.29 -42.48
C MET A 1 36.30 20.65 -41.50
N GLY A 2 36.75 21.39 -40.48
CA GLY A 2 37.67 20.88 -39.46
C GLY A 2 36.93 20.57 -38.16
N ILE A 3 37.25 19.45 -37.51
CA ILE A 3 36.76 19.11 -36.17
C ILE A 3 37.62 19.79 -35.11
N ALA A 4 37.00 20.45 -34.13
CA ALA A 4 37.68 21.17 -33.05
C ALA A 4 38.24 20.24 -31.94
N LEU A 5 38.59 18.99 -32.27
CA LEU A 5 39.16 18.04 -31.32
C LEU A 5 40.69 18.21 -31.24
N PRO A 6 41.30 18.22 -30.04
CA PRO A 6 42.75 18.26 -29.89
C PRO A 6 43.45 17.14 -30.66
N LYS A 7 44.50 17.48 -31.43
CA LYS A 7 45.23 16.51 -32.28
C LYS A 7 45.81 15.32 -31.52
N PHE A 8 46.11 15.47 -30.23
CA PHE A 8 46.64 14.38 -29.38
C PHE A 8 45.65 13.22 -29.18
N LEU A 9 44.33 13.46 -29.30
CA LEU A 9 43.31 12.41 -29.16
C LEU A 9 43.29 11.46 -30.37
N LEU A 10 43.75 11.92 -31.54
CA LEU A 10 43.67 11.21 -32.81
C LEU A 10 45.02 10.70 -33.33
N ASN A 11 46.14 11.12 -32.75
CA ASN A 11 47.47 10.63 -33.15
C ASN A 11 47.69 9.20 -32.64
N MET A 12 47.94 8.27 -33.56
CA MET A 12 48.18 6.83 -33.30
C MET A 12 49.47 6.51 -32.52
N ASP A 13 50.25 7.52 -32.14
CA ASP A 13 51.46 7.37 -31.33
C ASP A 13 51.10 7.13 -29.85
N GLY A 14 50.73 5.90 -29.50
CA GLY A 14 50.69 5.35 -28.13
C GLY A 14 49.63 5.90 -27.15
N ALA A 15 49.45 7.23 -27.08
CA ALA A 15 48.57 7.91 -26.13
C ALA A 15 47.08 7.85 -26.52
N SER A 16 46.75 7.78 -27.82
CA SER A 16 45.37 7.64 -28.32
C SER A 16 44.78 6.25 -28.04
N GLY A 17 45.61 5.20 -28.01
CA GLY A 17 45.18 3.82 -27.75
C GLY A 17 44.53 3.63 -26.38
N GLY A 18 45.01 4.32 -25.34
CA GLY A 18 44.41 4.27 -24.00
C GLY A 18 43.01 4.89 -23.96
N ILE A 19 42.79 5.99 -24.67
CA ILE A 19 41.49 6.69 -24.71
C ILE A 19 40.50 5.91 -25.57
N MET A 20 40.95 5.33 -26.69
CA MET A 20 40.15 4.42 -27.51
C MET A 20 39.75 3.16 -26.73
N LEU A 21 40.68 2.56 -25.97
CA LEU A 21 40.41 1.40 -25.13
C LEU A 21 39.43 1.73 -23.99
N LEU A 22 39.58 2.87 -23.33
CA LEU A 22 38.61 3.34 -22.34
C LEU A 22 37.22 3.57 -22.95
N GLY A 23 37.15 4.13 -24.15
CA GLY A 23 35.90 4.29 -24.89
C GLY A 23 35.24 2.96 -25.22
N ILE A 24 36.00 1.98 -25.72
CA ILE A 24 35.51 0.64 -26.05
C ILE A 24 35.08 -0.10 -24.77
N VAL A 25 35.88 -0.11 -23.71
CA VAL A 25 35.52 -0.77 -22.45
C VAL A 25 34.30 -0.11 -21.81
N GLY A 26 34.24 1.22 -21.82
CA GLY A 26 33.09 1.98 -21.31
C GLY A 26 31.80 1.67 -22.07
N LEU A 27 31.84 1.70 -23.40
CA LEU A 27 30.64 1.56 -24.23
C LEU A 27 30.26 0.10 -24.50
N CYS A 28 31.22 -0.81 -24.67
CA CYS A 28 30.95 -2.21 -25.02
C CYS A 28 30.81 -3.12 -23.79
N ILE A 29 31.41 -2.78 -22.66
CA ILE A 29 31.37 -3.64 -21.45
C ILE A 29 30.57 -2.96 -20.34
N LEU A 30 30.98 -1.77 -19.90
CA LEU A 30 30.36 -1.13 -18.74
C LEU A 30 28.92 -0.70 -19.02
N PHE A 31 28.64 -0.13 -20.20
CA PHE A 31 27.31 0.34 -20.54
C PHE A 31 26.28 -0.82 -20.66
N PRO A 32 26.54 -1.91 -21.41
CA PRO A 32 25.63 -3.06 -21.43
C PRO A 32 25.50 -3.73 -20.08
N LEU A 33 26.58 -3.82 -19.29
CA LEU A 33 26.53 -4.38 -17.93
C LEU A 33 25.68 -3.50 -17.02
N MET A 34 25.81 -2.18 -17.07
CA MET A 34 24.98 -1.27 -16.29
C MET A 34 23.51 -1.39 -16.69
N ILE A 35 23.20 -1.46 -17.99
CA ILE A 35 21.83 -1.66 -18.47
C ILE A 35 21.30 -3.00 -17.97
N ALA A 36 22.09 -4.08 -18.09
CA ALA A 36 21.71 -5.40 -17.63
C ALA A 36 21.44 -5.41 -16.13
N VAL A 37 22.30 -4.79 -15.32
CA VAL A 37 22.13 -4.69 -13.87
C VAL A 37 20.87 -3.89 -13.51
N ILE A 38 20.63 -2.73 -14.13
CA ILE A 38 19.43 -1.93 -13.87
C ILE A 38 18.17 -2.71 -14.28
N TYR A 39 18.19 -3.32 -15.47
CA TYR A 39 17.08 -4.11 -15.99
C TYR A 39 16.78 -5.33 -15.11
N LEU A 40 17.78 -6.14 -14.79
CA LEU A 40 17.65 -7.33 -13.93
C LEU A 40 17.23 -6.95 -12.51
N SER A 41 17.78 -5.86 -11.95
CA SER A 41 17.42 -5.43 -10.59
C SER A 41 15.98 -4.90 -10.52
N ARG A 42 15.52 -4.18 -11.54
CA ARG A 42 14.13 -3.70 -11.59
C ARG A 42 13.15 -4.82 -11.93
N SER A 43 13.48 -5.64 -12.94
CA SER A 43 12.63 -6.74 -13.40
C SER A 43 12.53 -7.87 -12.38
N SER A 44 13.53 -8.07 -11.52
CA SER A 44 13.47 -9.07 -10.44
C SER A 44 12.74 -8.57 -9.20
N LYS A 45 12.62 -7.25 -9.01
CA LYS A 45 11.96 -6.66 -7.83
C LYS A 45 10.44 -6.55 -8.01
N TYR A 46 9.97 -6.22 -9.22
CA TYR A 46 8.56 -5.92 -9.49
C TYR A 46 7.91 -6.92 -10.46
N THR A 47 6.66 -7.26 -10.18
CA THR A 47 5.79 -8.01 -11.10
C THR A 47 5.28 -7.13 -12.25
N GLY A 48 4.55 -7.72 -13.20
CA GLY A 48 3.97 -7.02 -14.36
C GLY A 48 3.01 -5.88 -13.99
N ASN A 49 2.41 -5.90 -12.79
CA ASN A 49 1.55 -4.82 -12.27
C ASN A 49 2.31 -3.79 -11.40
N TYR A 50 3.64 -3.73 -11.49
CA TYR A 50 4.49 -2.84 -10.68
C TYR A 50 4.33 -3.00 -9.16
N VAL A 51 3.99 -4.21 -8.70
CA VAL A 51 3.94 -4.61 -7.28
C VAL A 51 5.15 -5.49 -6.97
N MET A 52 5.74 -5.33 -5.80
CA MET A 52 6.94 -6.07 -5.39
C MET A 52 6.64 -7.57 -5.20
N HIS A 53 7.57 -8.42 -5.62
CA HIS A 53 7.47 -9.86 -5.35
C HIS A 53 7.40 -10.18 -3.86
N GLN A 54 8.05 -9.37 -3.02
CA GLN A 54 7.98 -9.50 -1.57
C GLN A 54 6.55 -9.28 -1.03
N THR A 55 5.80 -8.35 -1.63
CA THR A 55 4.39 -8.10 -1.28
C THR A 55 3.52 -9.28 -1.63
N LEU A 56 3.69 -9.84 -2.83
CA LEU A 56 2.97 -11.05 -3.26
C LEU A 56 3.25 -12.24 -2.33
N SER A 57 4.52 -12.46 -1.95
CA SER A 57 4.91 -13.51 -1.00
C SER A 57 4.28 -13.29 0.38
N THR A 58 4.30 -12.04 0.86
CA THR A 58 3.69 -11.67 2.14
C THR A 58 2.18 -11.89 2.12
N TYR A 59 1.48 -11.41 1.09
CA TYR A 59 0.05 -11.65 0.92
C TYR A 59 -0.26 -13.13 0.80
N TYR A 60 0.53 -13.89 0.05
CA TYR A 60 0.34 -15.34 -0.08
C TYR A 60 0.45 -16.06 1.27
N TYR A 61 1.42 -15.68 2.11
CA TYR A 61 1.63 -16.26 3.43
C TYR A 61 0.52 -15.90 4.44
N PHE A 62 0.08 -14.65 4.44
CA PHE A 62 -0.92 -14.17 5.40
C PHE A 62 -2.37 -14.42 4.97
N MET A 63 -2.61 -14.71 3.69
CA MET A 63 -3.93 -15.11 3.21
C MET A 63 -4.30 -16.47 3.78
N LYS A 64 -5.47 -16.56 4.42
CA LYS A 64 -5.99 -17.81 5.02
C LYS A 64 -7.44 -18.04 4.59
N PRO A 65 -7.92 -19.30 4.50
CA PRO A 65 -9.30 -19.57 4.09
C PRO A 65 -10.34 -19.04 5.07
N SER A 66 -10.00 -19.01 6.36
CA SER A 66 -10.84 -18.52 7.45
C SER A 66 -10.65 -17.03 7.77
N LEU A 67 -9.94 -16.29 6.91
CA LEU A 67 -9.70 -14.87 7.13
C LEU A 67 -11.04 -14.11 7.12
N ALA A 68 -11.35 -13.46 8.23
CA ALA A 68 -12.55 -12.64 8.34
C ALA A 68 -12.39 -11.35 7.52
N PRO A 69 -13.46 -10.82 6.90
CA PRO A 69 -13.41 -9.56 6.15
C PRO A 69 -12.78 -8.41 6.94
N SER A 70 -13.11 -8.29 8.24
CA SER A 70 -12.52 -7.29 9.14
C SER A 70 -11.00 -7.38 9.24
N LYS A 71 -10.42 -8.58 9.07
CA LYS A 71 -8.99 -8.86 9.20
C LYS A 71 -8.23 -8.79 7.88
N VAL A 72 -8.91 -8.51 6.77
CA VAL A 72 -8.26 -8.28 5.47
C VAL A 72 -7.42 -7.00 5.49
N MET A 73 -7.85 -5.98 6.25
CA MET A 73 -7.04 -4.77 6.46
C MET A 73 -5.65 -5.10 7.02
N ASP A 74 -5.58 -5.94 8.05
CA ASP A 74 -4.33 -6.37 8.70
C ASP A 74 -3.37 -7.07 7.72
N VAL A 75 -3.90 -7.71 6.66
CA VAL A 75 -3.10 -8.31 5.58
C VAL A 75 -2.68 -7.24 4.56
N PHE A 76 -3.60 -6.36 4.16
CA PHE A 76 -3.38 -5.31 3.18
C PHE A 76 -2.23 -4.37 3.58
N ILE A 77 -2.18 -3.95 4.86
CA ILE A 77 -1.14 -3.04 5.38
C ILE A 77 0.27 -3.64 5.37
N LYS A 78 0.40 -4.97 5.28
CA LYS A 78 1.69 -5.68 5.27
C LYS A 78 2.40 -5.65 3.92
N ALA A 79 1.92 -4.87 2.96
CA ALA A 79 2.61 -4.67 1.69
C ALA A 79 4.04 -4.17 1.89
N ALA A 80 5.01 -4.67 1.12
CA ALA A 80 6.39 -4.24 1.21
C ALA A 80 6.54 -2.76 0.82
N GLU A 81 5.73 -2.28 -0.13
CA GLU A 81 5.69 -0.87 -0.54
C GLU A 81 5.28 0.05 0.62
N TYR A 82 4.35 -0.40 1.44
CA TYR A 82 3.93 0.31 2.65
C TYR A 82 4.97 0.23 3.78
N MET A 83 5.74 -0.85 3.82
CA MET A 83 6.85 -1.00 4.78
C MET A 83 8.05 -0.12 4.43
N GLU A 84 8.32 0.12 3.14
CA GLU A 84 9.37 1.03 2.67
C GLU A 84 9.04 2.52 2.90
N MET A 85 7.83 2.85 3.34
CA MET A 85 7.42 4.22 3.64
C MET A 85 8.25 4.84 4.78
N PRO A 86 8.71 6.10 4.63
CA PRO A 86 9.54 6.73 5.65
C PRO A 86 8.74 7.00 6.93
N VAL A 87 9.26 6.54 8.06
CA VAL A 87 8.74 6.85 9.39
C VAL A 87 9.61 7.93 10.00
N ARG A 88 9.04 9.12 10.22
CA ARG A 88 9.74 10.28 10.78
C ARG A 88 9.34 10.42 12.25
N ARG A 89 10.28 10.79 13.13
CA ARG A 89 9.99 11.06 14.55
C ARG A 89 9.03 12.24 14.75
N SER A 90 9.01 13.18 13.80
CA SER A 90 8.04 14.29 13.78
C SER A 90 6.59 13.83 13.64
N ASP A 91 6.36 12.60 13.19
CA ASP A 91 5.03 12.07 12.94
C ASP A 91 4.42 11.45 14.21
N ASP A 92 5.19 11.25 15.28
CA ASP A 92 4.74 10.54 16.50
C ASP A 92 3.55 11.23 17.18
N GLU A 93 3.63 12.55 17.42
CA GLU A 93 2.54 13.29 18.06
C GLU A 93 1.27 13.36 17.16
N PRO A 94 1.35 13.71 15.86
CA PRO A 94 0.20 13.63 14.96
C PRO A 94 -0.44 12.24 14.88
N LEU A 95 0.37 11.17 14.83
CA LEU A 95 -0.13 9.79 14.78
C LEU A 95 -0.84 9.39 16.08
N GLN A 96 -0.37 9.86 17.24
CA GLN A 96 -1.08 9.64 18.50
C GLN A 96 -2.45 10.35 18.53
N LYS A 97 -2.54 11.59 18.04
CA LYS A 97 -3.82 12.32 17.92
C LYS A 97 -4.77 11.57 17.00
N LEU A 98 -4.27 11.09 15.86
CA LEU A 98 -5.05 10.32 14.90
C LEU A 98 -5.51 8.98 15.47
N PHE A 99 -4.67 8.30 16.23
CA PHE A 99 -5.04 7.06 16.92
C PHE A 99 -6.23 7.26 17.85
N VAL A 100 -6.27 8.38 18.59
CA VAL A 100 -7.41 8.68 19.47
C VAL A 100 -8.70 8.90 18.68
N ALA A 101 -8.63 9.64 17.57
CA ALA A 101 -9.78 9.92 16.71
C ALA A 101 -10.35 8.65 16.07
N VAL A 102 -9.48 7.73 15.64
CA VAL A 102 -9.87 6.56 14.85
C VAL A 102 -9.94 5.27 15.68
N ARG A 103 -9.76 5.38 17.00
CA ARG A 103 -9.74 4.25 17.95
C ARG A 103 -10.97 3.34 17.87
N SER A 104 -12.14 3.90 17.58
CA SER A 104 -13.40 3.13 17.49
C SER A 104 -13.50 2.25 16.24
N GLU A 105 -12.75 2.58 15.20
CA GLU A 105 -12.73 1.86 13.91
C GLU A 105 -11.59 0.86 13.78
N LEU A 106 -10.59 0.97 14.66
CA LEU A 106 -9.55 -0.04 14.80
C LEU A 106 -10.19 -1.33 15.33
N ASN A 107 -9.80 -2.48 14.76
CA ASN A 107 -10.26 -3.81 15.16
C ASN A 107 -9.66 -4.26 16.52
N LEU A 108 -9.69 -3.39 17.53
CA LEU A 108 -9.21 -3.65 18.88
C LEU A 108 -10.34 -4.30 19.69
N ASP A 109 -10.02 -5.40 20.38
CA ASP A 109 -10.99 -6.06 21.24
C ASP A 109 -11.39 -5.15 22.41
N LEU A 110 -12.68 -4.78 22.46
CA LEU A 110 -13.25 -3.89 23.49
C LEU A 110 -13.08 -4.43 24.93
N LYS A 111 -12.89 -5.74 25.09
CA LYS A 111 -12.68 -6.37 26.40
C LYS A 111 -11.23 -6.22 26.90
N ASN A 112 -10.27 -5.96 26.01
CA ASN A 112 -8.83 -5.98 26.25
C ASN A 112 -8.13 -4.74 25.66
N ILE A 113 -8.81 -3.59 25.65
CA ILE A 113 -8.35 -2.43 24.87
C ILE A 113 -6.95 -1.97 25.26
N ARG A 114 -6.61 -1.99 26.56
CA ARG A 114 -5.26 -1.55 27.02
C ARG A 114 -4.15 -2.49 26.53
N THR A 115 -4.38 -3.80 26.52
CA THR A 115 -3.38 -4.78 26.09
C THR A 115 -3.27 -4.81 24.56
N GLU A 116 -4.39 -4.71 23.84
CA GLU A 116 -4.40 -4.62 22.38
C GLU A 116 -3.80 -3.31 21.87
N GLN A 117 -4.05 -2.18 22.55
CA GLN A 117 -3.39 -0.92 22.25
C GLN A 117 -1.87 -1.02 22.44
N ALA A 118 -1.41 -1.62 23.53
CA ALA A 118 0.02 -1.84 23.74
C ALA A 118 0.63 -2.76 22.67
N LYS A 119 -0.10 -3.80 22.22
CA LYS A 119 0.34 -4.65 21.11
C LYS A 119 0.42 -3.88 19.80
N PHE A 120 -0.57 -3.04 19.50
CA PHE A 120 -0.63 -2.21 18.30
C PHE A 120 0.60 -1.31 18.19
N TRP A 121 0.93 -0.54 19.23
CA TRP A 121 2.11 0.32 19.23
C TRP A 121 3.45 -0.43 19.25
N LYS A 122 3.47 -1.70 19.66
CA LYS A 122 4.66 -2.57 19.60
C LYS A 122 4.92 -3.17 18.21
N GLN A 123 3.98 -3.02 17.26
CA GLN A 123 4.20 -3.48 15.90
C GLN A 123 5.24 -2.60 15.18
N HIS A 124 5.62 -3.00 13.97
CA HIS A 124 6.54 -2.21 13.16
C HIS A 124 5.96 -0.80 12.92
N PRO A 125 6.72 0.29 13.16
CA PRO A 125 6.19 1.66 13.06
C PRO A 125 5.55 2.00 11.72
N SER A 126 6.07 1.45 10.61
CA SER A 126 5.46 1.63 9.28
C SER A 126 4.05 1.03 9.22
N LEU A 127 3.82 -0.17 9.79
CA LEU A 127 2.49 -0.79 9.79
C LEU A 127 1.48 0.06 10.57
N VAL A 128 1.90 0.53 11.76
CA VAL A 128 1.09 1.40 12.61
C VAL A 128 0.71 2.67 11.87
N LYS A 129 1.69 3.34 11.25
CA LYS A 129 1.46 4.56 10.45
C LYS A 129 0.49 4.29 9.30
N MET A 130 0.67 3.21 8.57
CA MET A 130 -0.12 2.90 7.39
C MET A 130 -1.56 2.50 7.75
N GLU A 131 -1.74 1.71 8.80
CA GLU A 131 -3.08 1.38 9.31
C GLU A 131 -3.83 2.64 9.76
N LEU A 132 -3.15 3.54 10.48
CA LEU A 132 -3.75 4.80 10.91
C LEU A 132 -4.11 5.70 9.72
N LEU A 133 -3.24 5.83 8.71
CA LEU A 133 -3.51 6.64 7.52
C LEU A 133 -4.68 6.09 6.70
N ILE A 134 -4.79 4.77 6.54
CA ILE A 134 -5.93 4.15 5.86
C ILE A 134 -7.20 4.39 6.68
N GLN A 135 -7.15 4.21 7.99
CA GLN A 135 -8.34 4.39 8.81
C GLN A 135 -8.77 5.87 8.88
N ALA A 136 -7.82 6.82 8.84
CA ALA A 136 -8.09 8.25 8.64
C ALA A 136 -8.81 8.53 7.32
N HIS A 137 -8.43 7.81 6.26
CA HIS A 137 -9.12 7.89 4.97
C HIS A 137 -10.58 7.45 5.09
N LEU A 138 -10.78 6.27 5.68
CA LEU A 138 -12.10 5.63 5.78
C LEU A 138 -13.06 6.43 6.67
N THR A 139 -12.54 7.10 7.71
CA THR A 139 -13.32 7.97 8.61
C THR A 139 -13.46 9.40 8.11
N ARG A 140 -12.82 9.76 6.99
CA ARG A 140 -12.78 11.12 6.43
C ARG A 140 -12.11 12.17 7.35
N GLU A 141 -11.23 11.72 8.25
CA GLU A 141 -10.44 12.55 9.17
C GLU A 141 -9.11 13.03 8.53
N SER A 142 -8.97 12.94 7.21
CA SER A 142 -7.74 13.31 6.49
C SER A 142 -7.39 14.80 6.56
N PHE A 143 -8.34 15.67 6.91
CA PHE A 143 -8.11 17.10 7.14
C PHE A 143 -7.20 17.38 8.35
N ALA A 144 -7.19 16.49 9.35
CA ALA A 144 -6.37 16.65 10.55
C ALA A 144 -4.89 16.31 10.36
N LEU A 145 -4.47 15.91 9.14
CA LEU A 145 -3.12 15.45 8.86
C LEU A 145 -2.13 16.61 8.64
N THR A 146 -0.96 16.51 9.27
CA THR A 146 0.19 17.40 9.02
C THR A 146 0.64 17.34 7.56
N PRO A 147 1.15 18.42 6.94
CA PRO A 147 1.56 18.42 5.52
C PRO A 147 2.53 17.30 5.12
N ALA A 148 3.43 16.90 6.03
CA ALA A 148 4.34 15.77 5.80
C ALA A 148 3.60 14.43 5.69
N LEU A 149 2.59 14.20 6.54
CA LEU A 149 1.73 13.02 6.49
C LEU A 149 0.77 13.04 5.30
N VAL A 150 0.33 14.22 4.85
CA VAL A 150 -0.51 14.35 3.64
C VAL A 150 0.22 13.81 2.39
N LYS A 151 1.53 14.05 2.27
CA LYS A 151 2.33 13.48 1.17
C LYS A 151 2.32 11.95 1.22
N ASP A 152 2.57 11.39 2.40
CA ASP A 152 2.62 9.94 2.59
C ASP A 152 1.23 9.30 2.39
N TYR A 153 0.17 9.98 2.84
CA TYR A 153 -1.23 9.63 2.63
C TYR A 153 -1.61 9.57 1.14
N ARG A 154 -1.23 10.58 0.35
CA ARG A 154 -1.48 10.58 -1.10
C ARG A 154 -0.76 9.42 -1.77
N HIS A 155 0.50 9.20 -1.42
CA HIS A 155 1.26 8.09 -1.98
C HIS A 155 0.67 6.72 -1.63
N MET A 156 0.19 6.55 -0.40
CA MET A 156 -0.57 5.36 -0.03
C MET A 156 -1.81 5.17 -0.90
N LEU A 157 -2.61 6.23 -1.13
CA LEU A 157 -3.81 6.14 -1.97
C LEU A 157 -3.49 5.78 -3.43
N GLU A 158 -2.37 6.26 -3.96
CA GLU A 158 -1.92 5.92 -5.32
C GLU A 158 -1.57 4.43 -5.46
N LEU A 159 -0.98 3.84 -4.41
CA LEU A 159 -0.60 2.42 -4.39
C LEU A 159 -1.79 1.49 -4.10
N ALA A 160 -2.78 1.97 -3.33
CA ALA A 160 -3.86 1.13 -2.83
C ALA A 160 -4.62 0.34 -3.91
N PRO A 161 -5.04 0.90 -5.06
CA PRO A 161 -5.76 0.14 -6.09
C PRO A 161 -4.94 -1.03 -6.65
N ARG A 162 -3.64 -0.82 -6.89
CA ARG A 162 -2.75 -1.86 -7.44
C ARG A 162 -2.54 -2.98 -6.43
N LEU A 163 -2.33 -2.62 -5.16
CA LEU A 163 -2.15 -3.58 -4.08
C LEU A 163 -3.43 -4.38 -3.80
N LEU A 164 -4.60 -3.74 -3.85
CA LEU A 164 -5.89 -4.41 -3.72
C LEU A 164 -6.14 -5.39 -4.87
N GLU A 165 -5.82 -5.01 -6.11
CA GLU A 165 -5.95 -5.89 -7.27
C GLU A 165 -5.10 -7.17 -7.12
N GLU A 166 -3.84 -7.03 -6.73
CA GLU A 166 -2.98 -8.19 -6.45
C GLU A 166 -3.50 -9.01 -5.26
N LEU A 167 -4.02 -8.37 -4.22
CA LEU A 167 -4.60 -9.07 -3.06
C LEU A 167 -5.84 -9.89 -3.45
N VAL A 168 -6.68 -9.40 -4.37
CA VAL A 168 -7.80 -10.17 -4.94
C VAL A 168 -7.28 -11.37 -5.73
N LYS A 169 -6.28 -11.18 -6.60
CA LYS A 169 -5.67 -12.29 -7.37
C LYS A 169 -5.14 -13.36 -6.41
N ILE A 170 -4.43 -12.97 -5.35
CA ILE A 170 -3.94 -13.87 -4.30
C ILE A 170 -5.09 -14.59 -3.58
N ALA A 171 -6.22 -13.94 -3.31
CA ALA A 171 -7.39 -14.59 -2.70
C ALA A 171 -8.04 -15.63 -3.63
N LEU A 172 -8.08 -15.36 -4.93
CA LEU A 172 -8.66 -16.22 -5.96
C LEU A 172 -7.71 -17.31 -6.48
N LEU A 173 -6.43 -17.28 -6.10
CA LEU A 173 -5.46 -18.29 -6.51
C LEU A 173 -5.97 -19.71 -6.21
N PRO A 174 -5.89 -20.64 -7.18
CA PRO A 174 -6.29 -22.03 -7.00
C PRO A 174 -5.34 -22.71 -6.00
N ARG A 175 -5.84 -23.01 -4.80
CA ARG A 175 -5.05 -23.67 -3.74
C ARG A 175 -5.61 -25.03 -3.32
N SER A 176 -6.89 -25.24 -3.52
CA SER A 176 -7.53 -26.53 -3.27
C SER A 176 -7.07 -27.55 -4.32
N PRO A 177 -7.01 -28.86 -4.00
CA PRO A 177 -6.88 -29.91 -5.01
C PRO A 177 -7.97 -29.82 -6.10
N ASN A 178 -9.09 -29.16 -5.81
CA ASN A 178 -10.18 -28.91 -6.74
C ASN A 178 -9.98 -27.65 -7.60
N GLY A 179 -8.85 -26.94 -7.45
CA GLY A 179 -8.52 -25.76 -8.26
C GLY A 179 -9.29 -24.48 -7.92
N PHE A 180 -9.97 -24.40 -6.77
CA PHE A 180 -10.72 -23.20 -6.37
C PHE A 180 -9.92 -22.28 -5.45
N GLY A 181 -10.19 -20.97 -5.57
CA GLY A 181 -9.76 -19.93 -4.64
C GLY A 181 -10.69 -19.81 -3.43
N TRP A 182 -10.39 -18.86 -2.53
CA TRP A 182 -11.15 -18.67 -1.31
C TRP A 182 -12.14 -17.50 -1.45
N LEU A 183 -13.44 -17.82 -1.46
CA LEU A 183 -14.51 -16.84 -1.62
C LEU A 183 -14.56 -15.82 -0.47
N ARG A 184 -14.50 -16.29 0.78
CA ARG A 184 -14.66 -15.43 1.95
C ARG A 184 -13.57 -14.34 2.06
N PRO A 185 -12.27 -14.65 1.91
CA PRO A 185 -11.24 -13.63 1.78
C PRO A 185 -11.44 -12.71 0.57
N ALA A 186 -11.81 -13.27 -0.60
CA ALA A 186 -12.03 -12.47 -1.80
C ALA A 186 -13.13 -11.41 -1.61
N ILE A 187 -14.26 -11.77 -0.99
CA ILE A 187 -15.33 -10.82 -0.62
C ILE A 187 -14.78 -9.73 0.29
N GLY A 188 -14.02 -10.08 1.32
CA GLY A 188 -13.44 -9.10 2.25
C GLY A 188 -12.47 -8.12 1.57
N VAL A 189 -11.69 -8.57 0.57
CA VAL A 189 -10.83 -7.68 -0.22
C VAL A 189 -11.66 -6.74 -1.10
N VAL A 190 -12.75 -7.23 -1.69
CA VAL A 190 -13.66 -6.40 -2.50
C VAL A 190 -14.36 -5.36 -1.62
N GLU A 191 -14.85 -5.74 -0.44
CA GLU A 191 -15.45 -4.81 0.53
C GLU A 191 -14.46 -3.74 0.98
N LEU A 192 -13.21 -4.13 1.25
CA LEU A 192 -12.13 -3.19 1.56
C LEU A 192 -11.85 -2.24 0.39
N SER A 193 -11.79 -2.77 -0.83
CA SER A 193 -11.58 -1.98 -2.05
C SER A 193 -12.67 -0.93 -2.23
N GLN A 194 -13.94 -1.34 -2.12
CA GLN A 194 -15.07 -0.41 -2.19
C GLN A 194 -15.04 0.63 -1.06
N SER A 195 -14.60 0.26 0.15
CA SER A 195 -14.51 1.15 1.30
C SER A 195 -13.42 2.21 1.12
N ILE A 196 -12.27 1.81 0.57
CA ILE A 196 -11.18 2.73 0.22
C ILE A 196 -11.63 3.66 -0.91
N ILE A 197 -12.19 3.14 -2.01
CA ILE A 197 -12.62 3.97 -3.14
C ILE A 197 -13.68 5.01 -2.73
N GLN A 198 -14.63 4.61 -1.88
CA GLN A 198 -15.74 5.47 -1.45
C GLN A 198 -15.44 6.30 -0.19
N ALA A 199 -14.29 6.09 0.45
CA ALA A 199 -13.94 6.65 1.75
C ALA A 199 -15.07 6.47 2.78
N VAL A 200 -15.45 5.21 3.03
CA VAL A 200 -16.49 4.82 3.99
C VAL A 200 -15.92 3.77 4.95
N PRO A 201 -16.17 3.84 6.27
CA PRO A 201 -15.62 2.89 7.22
C PRO A 201 -16.18 1.49 7.04
N LEU A 202 -15.35 0.48 7.31
CA LEU A 202 -15.75 -0.93 7.24
C LEU A 202 -16.82 -1.27 8.29
N SER A 203 -16.85 -0.56 9.42
CA SER A 203 -17.91 -0.70 10.42
C SER A 203 -19.29 -0.34 9.87
N ALA A 204 -19.39 0.66 8.99
CA ALA A 204 -20.65 1.11 8.39
C ALA A 204 -21.27 0.06 7.45
N ARG A 205 -20.51 -0.93 7.00
CA ARG A 205 -20.99 -2.06 6.19
C ARG A 205 -21.49 -3.22 7.04
N LYS A 206 -21.20 -3.25 8.35
CA LYS A 206 -21.71 -4.32 9.22
C LYS A 206 -23.22 -4.19 9.33
N ALA A 207 -23.92 -5.31 9.12
CA ALA A 207 -25.35 -5.40 9.30
C ALA A 207 -25.75 -4.99 10.73
N GLY A 208 -26.69 -4.05 10.85
CA GLY A 208 -27.13 -3.50 12.12
C GLY A 208 -28.49 -2.85 11.98
N GLY A 209 -29.39 -3.07 12.95
CA GLY A 209 -30.70 -2.43 12.98
C GLY A 209 -31.68 -2.87 11.87
N GLY A 210 -31.64 -4.14 11.46
CA GLY A 210 -32.59 -4.70 10.48
C GLY A 210 -32.22 -4.48 9.01
N ASN A 211 -31.16 -3.73 8.70
CA ASN A 211 -30.64 -3.58 7.34
C ASN A 211 -29.44 -4.51 7.10
N SER A 212 -29.53 -5.37 6.08
CA SER A 212 -28.49 -6.34 5.73
C SER A 212 -27.21 -5.70 5.18
N GLU A 213 -27.29 -4.49 4.63
CA GLU A 213 -26.17 -3.77 4.00
C GLU A 213 -25.58 -2.63 4.84
N GLY A 214 -26.06 -2.45 6.08
CA GLY A 214 -25.61 -1.39 6.97
C GLY A 214 -25.98 0.03 6.51
N ILE A 215 -25.18 1.03 6.90
CA ILE A 215 -25.38 2.44 6.52
C ILE A 215 -24.43 2.90 5.41
N ALA A 216 -23.49 2.04 4.99
CA ALA A 216 -22.46 2.36 4.02
C ALA A 216 -22.99 2.90 2.67
N PRO A 217 -24.06 2.35 2.06
CA PRO A 217 -24.59 2.88 0.80
C PRO A 217 -25.02 4.35 0.89
N PHE A 218 -25.57 4.76 2.04
CA PHE A 218 -25.97 6.15 2.26
C PHE A 218 -24.78 7.08 2.45
N LEU A 219 -23.71 6.62 3.10
CA LEU A 219 -22.51 7.42 3.32
C LEU A 219 -21.70 7.66 2.05
N GLN A 220 -21.93 6.89 0.98
CA GLN A 220 -21.33 7.12 -0.34
C GLN A 220 -21.89 8.40 -1.01
N LEU A 221 -23.10 8.82 -0.64
CA LEU A 221 -23.74 9.99 -1.23
C LEU A 221 -23.10 11.30 -0.72
N PRO A 222 -22.95 12.32 -1.58
CA PRO A 222 -22.44 13.61 -1.17
C PRO A 222 -23.39 14.26 -0.16
N HIS A 223 -22.83 14.97 0.83
CA HIS A 223 -23.56 15.65 1.92
C HIS A 223 -24.36 14.74 2.86
N PHE A 224 -24.24 13.42 2.75
CA PHE A 224 -24.78 12.50 3.75
C PHE A 224 -23.82 12.35 4.92
N THR A 225 -24.38 12.48 6.12
CA THR A 225 -23.68 12.29 7.40
C THR A 225 -24.40 11.22 8.21
N GLU A 226 -23.70 10.59 9.15
CA GLU A 226 -24.32 9.60 10.04
C GLU A 226 -25.56 10.14 10.76
N ALA A 227 -25.55 11.42 11.14
CA ALA A 227 -26.69 12.08 11.78
C ALA A 227 -27.91 12.14 10.85
N THR A 228 -27.69 12.34 9.54
CA THR A 228 -28.74 12.35 8.52
C THR A 228 -29.32 10.95 8.32
N VAL A 229 -28.46 9.94 8.22
CA VAL A 229 -28.90 8.54 8.10
C VAL A 229 -29.68 8.09 9.33
N LYS A 230 -29.24 8.45 10.54
CA LYS A 230 -29.97 8.17 11.79
C LYS A 230 -31.35 8.82 11.84
N LYS A 231 -31.55 9.99 11.20
CA LYS A 231 -32.87 10.62 11.08
C LYS A 231 -33.77 9.89 10.10
N ILE A 232 -33.22 9.38 9.00
CA ILE A 232 -33.96 8.61 7.99
C ILE A 232 -34.39 7.25 8.56
N ALA A 233 -33.50 6.53 9.23
CA ALA A 233 -33.77 5.21 9.81
C ALA A 233 -34.75 5.21 11.01
N ARG A 234 -35.10 6.39 11.54
CA ARG A 234 -36.07 6.55 12.63
C ARG A 234 -37.51 6.77 12.16
N LYS A 235 -37.72 6.92 10.84
CA LYS A 235 -39.06 6.99 10.22
C LYS A 235 -39.41 5.64 9.63
#